data_AF-A0A7C6E3V4-F1
#
_entry.id   AF-A0A7C6E3V4-F1
#
_cell.length_a   1.000
_cell.length_b   1.000
_cell.length_c   1.000
_cell.angle_alpha   90.00
_cell.angle_beta   90.00
_cell.angle_gamma   90.00
#
_symmetry.space_group_name_H-M   'P 1'
#
loop_
_entity.id
_entity.type
_entity.pdbx_description
1 polymer ?
#
loop_
_entity_poly.entity_id
_entity_poly.type
_entity_poly.pdbx_seq_one_letter_code
_entity_poly.pdbx_strand_id
1 'polypeptide(L)'
;MEWTRSDTIALARNNCTQCHGLGLRTSRGGKSTPCNCVLRRIFRACYARFRYCATKEKYMSRVSLEYVPGRQSRMTWSFKDEEYCADFILVSRRTLDEFEYKVFKYHFLLGADWKLCCRKLGLDRGNFFHCVYRIEQKLGRVFRELEPYGLWPLDEYFYGK
;
A
#
# COMPACT_ATOMS: atom_id res chain seq x y z
N MET A 1 -10.72 13.56 -0.59
CA MET A 1 -10.88 12.94 0.75
C MET A 1 -10.04 13.71 1.80
N GLU A 2 -10.61 14.03 2.97
CA GLU A 2 -9.86 14.64 4.09
C GLU A 2 -9.36 13.57 5.08
N TRP A 3 -8.12 13.73 5.57
CA TRP A 3 -7.53 12.79 6.53
C TRP A 3 -8.00 13.12 7.96
N THR A 4 -8.72 12.19 8.58
CA THR A 4 -9.23 12.39 9.95
C THR A 4 -8.34 11.73 11.00
N ARG A 5 -8.53 12.13 12.27
CA ARG A 5 -7.81 11.51 13.40
C ARG A 5 -8.21 10.05 13.59
N SER A 6 -9.48 9.72 13.40
CA SER A 6 -9.99 8.33 13.51
C SER A 6 -9.29 7.40 12.52
N ASP A 7 -9.04 7.85 11.29
CA ASP A 7 -8.40 7.03 10.26
C ASP A 7 -6.92 6.73 10.56
N THR A 8 -6.25 7.63 11.27
CA THR A 8 -4.78 7.64 11.37
C THR A 8 -4.26 7.20 12.74
N ILE A 9 -5.05 7.33 13.81
CA ILE A 9 -4.62 7.06 15.18
C ILE A 9 -4.24 5.58 15.41
N ALA A 10 -5.02 4.64 14.87
CA ALA A 10 -4.75 3.21 14.99
C ALA A 10 -3.50 2.78 14.18
N LEU A 11 -3.17 3.54 13.13
CA LEU A 11 -2.02 3.27 12.26
C LEU A 11 -0.75 3.96 12.74
N ALA A 12 -0.87 5.00 13.57
CA ALA A 12 0.26 5.76 14.06
C ALA A 12 1.22 4.87 14.86
N ARG A 13 2.52 5.17 14.77
CA ARG A 13 3.51 4.58 15.65
C ARG A 13 3.54 5.38 16.95
N ASN A 14 3.31 4.74 18.09
CA ASN A 14 3.21 5.38 19.41
C ASN A 14 4.42 6.28 19.73
N ASN A 15 5.64 5.84 19.39
CA ASN A 15 6.88 6.58 19.60
C ASN A 15 7.37 7.34 18.36
N CYS A 16 6.48 7.72 17.44
CA CYS A 16 6.87 8.50 16.28
C CYS A 16 7.30 9.92 16.71
N THR A 17 8.54 10.29 16.43
CA THR A 17 9.09 11.63 16.72
C THR A 17 8.42 12.77 15.96
N GLN A 18 7.59 12.47 14.95
CA GLN A 18 6.97 13.48 14.10
C GLN A 18 5.48 13.68 14.36
N CYS A 19 4.76 12.67 14.87
CA CYS A 19 3.33 12.80 15.21
C CYS A 19 3.00 12.41 16.65
N HIS A 20 3.97 11.91 17.44
CA HIS A 20 3.80 11.51 18.84
C HIS A 20 2.60 10.56 19.06
N GLY A 21 2.34 9.67 18.11
CA GLY A 21 1.22 8.72 18.18
C GLY A 21 -0.13 9.26 17.70
N LEU A 22 -0.24 10.52 17.26
CA LEU A 22 -1.50 11.10 16.77
C LEU A 22 -1.83 10.73 15.32
N GLY A 23 -0.83 10.34 14.53
CA GLY A 23 -1.00 9.94 13.12
C GLY A 23 -1.14 11.09 12.11
N LEU A 24 -1.40 12.31 12.58
CA LEU A 24 -1.48 13.53 11.78
C LEU A 24 -0.34 14.49 12.09
N ARG A 25 -0.05 15.39 11.14
CA ARG A 25 0.89 16.50 11.27
C ARG A 25 0.27 17.76 10.70
N THR A 26 0.53 18.88 11.36
CA THR A 26 0.14 20.19 10.86
C THR A 26 1.13 20.61 9.77
N SER A 27 0.64 20.78 8.54
CA SER A 27 1.45 21.31 7.45
C SER A 27 1.56 22.84 7.55
N ARG A 28 2.54 23.41 6.84
CA ARG A 28 2.68 24.86 6.67
C ARG A 28 1.40 25.37 5.97
N GLY A 29 0.54 26.06 6.72
CA GLY A 29 -0.79 26.48 6.26
C GLY A 29 -1.97 25.87 7.04
N GLY A 30 -1.74 25.21 8.18
CA GLY A 30 -2.80 24.76 9.10
C GLY A 30 -3.55 23.50 8.65
N LYS A 31 -3.30 23.01 7.42
CA LYS A 31 -3.92 21.78 6.92
C LYS A 31 -3.33 20.55 7.62
N SER A 32 -4.21 19.67 8.08
CA SER A 32 -3.85 18.37 8.64
C SER A 32 -3.37 17.43 7.52
N THR A 33 -2.19 16.85 7.69
CA THR A 33 -1.61 15.90 6.74
C THR A 33 -1.26 14.58 7.44
N PRO A 34 -1.40 13.43 6.77
CA PRO A 34 -1.05 12.16 7.36
C PRO A 34 0.46 12.08 7.61
N CYS A 35 0.83 11.50 8.74
CA CYS A 35 2.21 11.26 9.08
C CYS A 35 2.83 10.16 8.19
N ASN A 36 4.10 10.30 7.82
CA ASN A 36 4.82 9.27 7.07
C ASN A 36 4.82 7.90 7.77
N CYS A 37 4.73 7.83 9.11
CA CYS A 37 4.64 6.54 9.79
C CYS A 37 3.32 5.81 9.49
N VAL A 38 2.23 6.55 9.31
CA VAL A 38 0.92 6.02 8.93
C VAL A 38 0.96 5.52 7.49
N LEU A 39 1.42 6.36 6.56
CA LEU A 39 1.52 6.00 5.14
C LEU A 39 2.34 4.72 4.93
N ARG A 40 3.50 4.65 5.58
CA ARG A 40 4.35 3.45 5.52
C ARG A 40 3.67 2.22 6.10
N ARG A 41 2.84 2.38 7.13
CA ARG A 41 2.09 1.27 7.74
C ARG A 41 0.96 0.80 6.84
N ILE A 42 0.26 1.71 6.16
CA ILE A 42 -0.73 1.38 5.13
C ILE A 42 -0.06 0.54 4.05
N PHE A 43 1.05 1.02 3.48
CA PHE A 43 1.79 0.27 2.47
C PHE A 43 2.17 -1.13 2.95
N ARG A 44 2.69 -1.27 4.19
CA ARG A 44 3.07 -2.58 4.74
C ARG A 44 1.89 -3.52 4.92
N ALA A 45 0.73 -3.01 5.31
CA ALA A 45 -0.48 -3.81 5.42
C ALA A 45 -0.92 -4.32 4.04
N CYS A 46 -0.94 -3.43 3.04
CA CYS A 46 -1.23 -3.80 1.65
C CYS A 46 -0.19 -4.80 1.10
N TYR A 47 1.09 -4.58 1.35
CA TYR A 47 2.16 -5.47 0.92
C TYR A 47 2.09 -6.84 1.59
N ALA A 48 1.76 -6.90 2.89
CA ALA A 48 1.55 -8.18 3.58
C ALA A 48 0.38 -8.96 2.97
N ARG A 49 -0.72 -8.26 2.63
CA ARG A 49 -1.85 -8.86 1.92
C ARG A 49 -1.46 -9.33 0.52
N PHE A 50 -0.73 -8.52 -0.24
CA PHE A 50 -0.20 -8.88 -1.55
C PHE A 50 0.65 -10.15 -1.47
N ARG A 51 1.57 -10.22 -0.51
CA ARG A 51 2.40 -11.42 -0.31
C ARG A 51 1.54 -12.63 0.00
N TYR A 52 0.57 -12.51 0.89
CA TYR A 52 -0.37 -13.58 1.20
C TYR A 52 -1.07 -14.09 -0.07
N CYS A 53 -1.69 -13.22 -0.86
CA CYS A 53 -2.39 -13.58 -2.10
C CYS A 53 -1.43 -14.17 -3.15
N ALA A 54 -0.20 -13.66 -3.24
CA ALA A 54 0.79 -14.12 -4.21
C ALA A 54 1.37 -15.50 -3.87
N THR A 55 1.61 -15.78 -2.59
CA THR A 55 2.21 -17.06 -2.15
C THR A 55 1.19 -18.13 -1.80
N LYS A 56 -0.08 -17.77 -1.62
CA LYS A 56 -1.17 -18.73 -1.40
C LYS A 56 -1.22 -19.72 -2.56
N GLU A 57 -1.36 -21.00 -2.23
CA GLU A 57 -1.42 -22.06 -3.22
C GLU A 57 -2.62 -21.85 -4.15
N LYS A 58 -2.41 -21.91 -5.46
CA LYS A 58 -3.41 -21.46 -6.45
C LYS A 58 -4.67 -22.30 -6.50
N TYR A 59 -4.62 -23.55 -6.03
CA TYR A 59 -5.83 -24.34 -5.88
C TYR A 59 -6.72 -23.86 -4.70
N MET A 60 -6.18 -23.03 -3.80
CA MET A 60 -6.90 -22.40 -2.70
C MET A 60 -7.47 -21.02 -3.07
N SER A 61 -7.05 -20.39 -4.18
CA SER A 61 -7.77 -19.23 -4.70
C SER A 61 -9.04 -19.72 -5.37
N ARG A 62 -10.18 -19.19 -4.91
CA ARG A 62 -11.51 -19.63 -5.33
C ARG A 62 -12.23 -18.44 -5.94
N VAL A 63 -12.93 -18.69 -7.04
CA VAL A 63 -13.93 -17.75 -7.56
C VAL A 63 -14.98 -17.55 -6.48
N SER A 64 -15.21 -16.30 -6.08
CA SER A 64 -16.33 -15.95 -5.21
C SER A 64 -17.39 -15.20 -6.02
N LEU A 65 -18.66 -15.46 -5.69
CA LEU A 65 -19.77 -14.68 -6.21
C LEU A 65 -19.94 -13.48 -5.30
N GLU A 66 -19.65 -12.30 -5.82
CA GLU A 66 -19.69 -11.04 -5.08
C GLU A 66 -20.88 -10.19 -5.47
N TYR A 67 -21.37 -9.43 -4.51
CA TYR A 67 -22.40 -8.44 -4.74
C TYR A 67 -21.77 -7.12 -5.22
N VAL A 68 -22.19 -6.63 -6.38
CA VAL A 68 -21.77 -5.32 -6.87
C VAL A 68 -22.75 -4.26 -6.36
N PRO A 69 -22.32 -3.30 -5.52
CA PRO A 69 -23.19 -2.22 -5.06
C PRO A 69 -23.58 -1.32 -6.25
N GLY A 70 -24.87 -1.05 -6.41
CA GLY A 70 -25.41 -0.23 -7.51
C GLY A 70 -26.93 -0.28 -7.62
N ARG A 71 -27.51 0.56 -8.49
CA ARG A 71 -28.97 0.68 -8.67
C ARG A 71 -29.64 -0.63 -9.09
N GLN A 72 -28.91 -1.46 -9.83
CA GLN A 72 -29.29 -2.84 -10.09
C GLN A 72 -28.25 -3.71 -9.40
N SER A 73 -28.62 -4.20 -8.22
CA SER A 73 -27.92 -5.27 -7.53
C SER A 73 -27.58 -6.39 -8.52
N ARG A 74 -26.30 -6.54 -8.86
CA ARG A 74 -25.83 -7.60 -9.75
C ARG A 74 -24.80 -8.42 -9.01
N MET A 75 -24.92 -9.73 -9.10
CA MET A 75 -23.88 -10.64 -8.63
C MET A 75 -22.87 -10.88 -9.75
N THR A 76 -21.59 -10.81 -9.42
CA THR A 76 -20.49 -11.02 -10.37
C THR A 76 -19.50 -12.02 -9.77
N TRP A 77 -18.98 -12.91 -10.60
CA TRP A 77 -17.90 -13.80 -10.21
C TRP A 77 -16.57 -13.03 -10.23
N SER A 78 -15.83 -13.06 -9.13
CA SER A 78 -14.54 -12.36 -8.99
C SER A 78 -13.44 -13.28 -8.48
N PHE A 79 -12.19 -12.93 -8.78
CA PHE A 79 -10.99 -13.58 -8.28
C PHE A 79 -10.20 -12.57 -7.44
N LYS A 80 -10.70 -12.26 -6.24
CA LYS A 80 -10.20 -11.15 -5.41
C LYS A 80 -8.70 -11.23 -5.09
N ASP A 81 -8.16 -12.43 -4.88
CA ASP A 81 -6.73 -12.59 -4.57
C ASP A 81 -5.87 -12.17 -5.78
N GLU A 82 -6.25 -12.59 -6.99
CA GLU A 82 -5.58 -12.27 -8.25
C GLU A 82 -5.80 -10.82 -8.68
N GLU A 83 -7.03 -10.31 -8.55
CA GLU A 83 -7.40 -8.91 -8.79
C GLU A 83 -6.57 -7.98 -7.90
N TYR A 84 -6.48 -8.28 -6.60
CA TYR A 84 -5.67 -7.50 -5.67
C TYR A 84 -4.19 -7.48 -6.05
N CYS A 85 -3.65 -8.64 -6.48
CA CYS A 85 -2.27 -8.72 -6.94
C CYS A 85 -2.04 -7.88 -8.20
N ALA A 86 -2.97 -7.94 -9.16
CA ALA A 86 -2.90 -7.17 -10.38
C ALA A 86 -2.96 -5.66 -10.10
N ASP A 87 -3.93 -5.21 -9.29
CA ASP A 87 -4.09 -3.81 -8.92
C ASP A 87 -2.89 -3.27 -8.15
N PHE A 88 -2.39 -4.03 -7.17
CA PHE A 88 -1.21 -3.66 -6.40
C PHE A 88 0.01 -3.43 -7.31
N ILE A 89 0.26 -4.34 -8.26
CA ILE A 89 1.39 -4.22 -9.20
C ILE A 89 1.16 -3.06 -10.18
N LEU A 90 -0.05 -2.94 -10.73
CA LEU A 90 -0.40 -1.94 -11.75
C LEU A 90 -0.31 -0.52 -11.19
N VAL A 91 -0.93 -0.28 -10.03
CA VAL A 91 -0.87 1.01 -9.34
C VAL A 91 0.57 1.34 -8.99
N SER A 92 1.32 0.39 -8.41
CA SER A 92 2.71 0.62 -8.04
C SER A 92 3.58 1.01 -9.24
N ARG A 93 3.34 0.40 -10.41
CA ARG A 93 4.06 0.73 -11.64
C ARG A 93 3.71 2.11 -12.20
N ARG A 94 2.46 2.56 -12.05
CA ARG A 94 2.01 3.88 -12.53
C ARG A 94 2.46 5.02 -11.62
N THR A 95 2.60 4.77 -10.32
CA THR A 95 2.95 5.79 -9.33
C THR A 95 4.44 6.03 -9.19
N LEU A 96 5.27 4.99 -9.35
CA LEU A 96 6.70 5.08 -9.09
C LEU A 96 7.48 5.51 -10.33
N ASP A 97 8.53 6.31 -10.10
CA ASP A 97 9.48 6.65 -11.16
C ASP A 97 10.28 5.40 -11.59
N GLU A 98 10.91 5.43 -12.76
CA GLU A 98 11.58 4.23 -13.31
C GLU A 98 12.61 3.62 -12.34
N PHE A 99 13.39 4.48 -11.67
CA PHE A 99 14.36 4.04 -10.68
C PHE A 99 13.70 3.48 -9.40
N GLU A 100 12.68 4.16 -8.88
CA GLU A 100 11.93 3.69 -7.72
C GLU A 100 11.24 2.36 -8.00
N TYR A 101 10.70 2.18 -9.21
CA TYR A 101 10.09 0.94 -9.65
C TYR A 101 11.12 -0.20 -9.78
N LYS A 102 12.35 0.08 -10.21
CA LYS A 102 13.44 -0.92 -10.20
C LYS A 102 13.74 -1.38 -8.77
N VAL A 103 13.92 -0.46 -7.83
CA VAL A 103 14.11 -0.79 -6.40
C VAL A 103 12.93 -1.60 -5.88
N PHE A 104 11.71 -1.16 -6.19
CA PHE A 104 10.48 -1.82 -5.77
C PHE A 104 10.38 -3.25 -6.30
N LYS A 105 10.66 -3.45 -7.58
CA LYS A 105 10.63 -4.77 -8.23
C LYS A 105 11.62 -5.74 -7.58
N TYR A 106 12.88 -5.32 -7.39
CA TYR A 106 13.88 -6.21 -6.80
C TYR A 106 13.57 -6.53 -5.32
N HIS A 107 13.27 -5.50 -4.53
CA HIS A 107 13.12 -5.69 -3.08
C HIS A 107 11.76 -6.29 -2.70
N PHE A 108 10.66 -5.77 -3.22
CA PHE A 108 9.31 -6.15 -2.79
C PHE A 108 8.70 -7.28 -3.62
N LEU A 109 8.85 -7.25 -4.96
CA LEU A 109 8.24 -8.27 -5.82
C LEU A 109 9.08 -9.55 -5.90
N LEU A 110 10.41 -9.41 -6.06
CA LEU A 110 11.33 -10.54 -6.18
C LEU A 110 11.93 -10.99 -4.83
N GLY A 111 11.73 -10.21 -3.75
CA GLY A 111 12.18 -10.57 -2.41
C GLY A 111 13.70 -10.52 -2.20
N ALA A 112 14.44 -9.76 -3.02
CA ALA A 112 15.87 -9.63 -2.88
C ALA A 112 16.27 -8.89 -1.58
N ASP A 113 17.32 -9.39 -0.92
CA ASP A 113 17.92 -8.72 0.24
C ASP A 113 18.53 -7.36 -0.16
N TRP A 114 18.57 -6.43 0.79
CA TRP A 114 19.07 -5.07 0.55
C TRP A 114 20.52 -5.05 0.04
N LYS A 115 21.36 -6.01 0.47
CA LYS A 115 22.74 -6.14 -0.01
C LYS A 115 22.79 -6.46 -1.51
N LEU A 116 21.90 -7.34 -1.98
CA LEU A 116 21.82 -7.72 -3.39
C LEU A 116 21.28 -6.55 -4.23
N CYS A 117 20.27 -5.85 -3.73
CA CYS A 117 19.75 -4.63 -4.35
C CYS A 117 20.84 -3.55 -4.48
N CYS A 118 21.60 -3.30 -3.41
CA CYS A 118 22.71 -2.34 -3.40
C CYS A 118 23.77 -2.69 -4.45
N ARG A 119 24.18 -3.96 -4.51
CA ARG A 119 25.15 -4.44 -5.51
C ARG A 119 24.62 -4.31 -6.95
N LYS A 120 23.35 -4.64 -7.18
CA LYS A 120 22.76 -4.65 -8.52
C LYS A 120 22.44 -3.25 -9.05
N LEU A 121 22.06 -2.32 -8.17
CA LEU A 121 21.63 -0.97 -8.52
C LEU A 121 22.69 0.10 -8.27
N GLY A 122 23.86 -0.27 -7.72
CA GLY A 122 24.93 0.68 -7.41
C GLY A 122 24.56 1.65 -6.29
N LEU A 123 23.84 1.19 -5.27
CA LEU A 123 23.37 2.01 -4.16
C LEU A 123 24.17 1.72 -2.89
N ASP A 124 24.39 2.74 -2.07
CA ASP A 124 24.79 2.55 -0.68
C ASP A 124 23.58 2.19 0.20
N ARG A 125 23.89 1.69 1.39
CA ARG A 125 22.89 1.28 2.38
C ARG A 125 21.93 2.42 2.74
N GLY A 126 22.44 3.63 2.94
CA GLY A 126 21.63 4.78 3.34
C GLY A 126 20.62 5.15 2.26
N ASN A 127 21.10 5.37 1.04
CA ASN A 127 20.25 5.72 -0.10
C ASN A 127 19.21 4.63 -0.41
N PHE A 128 19.56 3.35 -0.24
CA PHE A 128 18.60 2.25 -0.39
C PHE A 128 17.45 2.39 0.61
N PHE A 129 17.72 2.50 1.91
CA PHE A 129 16.65 2.62 2.91
C PHE A 129 15.86 3.93 2.78
N HIS A 130 16.50 5.03 2.41
CA HIS A 130 15.80 6.27 2.08
C HIS A 130 14.87 6.12 0.87
N CYS A 131 15.30 5.40 -0.17
CA CYS A 131 14.46 5.08 -1.32
C CYS A 131 13.28 4.20 -0.92
N VAL A 132 13.51 3.12 -0.15
CA VAL A 132 12.45 2.26 0.38
C VAL A 132 11.43 3.07 1.18
N TYR A 133 11.87 3.95 2.09
CA TYR A 133 10.96 4.77 2.88
C TYR A 133 10.15 5.74 2.02
N ARG A 134 10.72 6.27 0.94
CA ARG A 134 9.99 7.13 -0.03
C ARG A 134 8.94 6.32 -0.79
N ILE A 135 9.29 5.12 -1.26
CA ILE A 135 8.36 4.21 -1.94
C ILE A 135 7.19 3.85 -1.02
N GLU A 136 7.48 3.41 0.21
CA GLU A 136 6.45 3.09 1.21
C GLU A 136 5.50 4.29 1.46
N GLN A 137 6.03 5.52 1.48
CA GLN A 137 5.22 6.73 1.69
C GLN A 137 4.36 7.08 0.48
N LYS A 138 4.94 7.08 -0.74
CA LYS A 138 4.23 7.39 -1.99
C LYS A 138 3.09 6.40 -2.21
N LEU A 139 3.40 5.11 -2.17
CA LEU A 139 2.41 4.05 -2.41
C LEU A 139 1.36 3.99 -1.29
N GLY A 140 1.77 4.12 -0.03
CA GLY A 140 0.82 4.14 1.08
C GLY A 140 -0.19 5.28 0.99
N ARG A 141 0.21 6.44 0.46
CA ARG A 141 -0.70 7.55 0.15
C ARG A 141 -1.66 7.18 -0.99
N VAL A 142 -1.11 6.76 -2.13
CA VAL A 142 -1.91 6.45 -3.32
C VAL A 142 -2.90 5.31 -3.06
N PHE A 143 -2.51 4.28 -2.32
CA PHE A 143 -3.39 3.14 -2.01
C PHE A 143 -4.67 3.55 -1.26
N ARG A 144 -4.62 4.62 -0.45
CA ARG A 144 -5.81 5.18 0.21
C ARG A 144 -6.51 6.23 -0.65
N GLU A 145 -5.76 7.06 -1.35
CA GLU A 145 -6.32 8.20 -2.10
C GLU A 145 -6.86 7.82 -3.50
N LEU A 146 -6.71 6.57 -3.94
CA LEU A 146 -7.29 6.08 -5.19
C LEU A 146 -8.82 6.14 -5.18
N GLU A 147 -9.37 6.74 -6.23
CA GLU A 147 -10.82 6.80 -6.50
C GLU A 147 -11.12 6.14 -7.86
N PRO A 148 -12.26 5.46 -8.03
CA PRO A 148 -13.36 5.33 -7.06
C PRO A 148 -13.15 4.25 -5.98
N TYR A 149 -12.16 3.36 -6.13
CA TYR A 149 -11.89 2.26 -5.18
C TYR A 149 -10.43 2.24 -4.75
N GLY A 150 -10.18 2.42 -3.46
CA GLY A 150 -8.86 2.35 -2.86
C GLY A 150 -8.38 0.91 -2.65
N LEU A 151 -7.06 0.72 -2.64
CA LEU A 151 -6.41 -0.53 -2.19
C LEU A 151 -6.36 -0.65 -0.66
N TRP A 152 -6.59 0.47 0.03
CA TRP A 152 -6.73 0.56 1.48
C TRP A 152 -7.98 1.38 1.83
N PRO A 153 -8.75 0.96 2.85
CA PRO A 153 -8.63 -0.22 3.70
C PRO A 153 -8.84 -1.56 3.00
N LEU A 154 -8.24 -2.62 3.56
CA LEU A 154 -8.30 -3.97 2.99
C LEU A 154 -9.69 -4.59 3.09
N ASP A 155 -10.40 -4.30 4.17
CA ASP A 155 -11.78 -4.74 4.38
C ASP A 155 -12.74 -4.14 3.35
N GLU A 156 -12.59 -2.84 3.04
CA GLU A 156 -13.35 -2.19 1.97
C GLU A 156 -13.06 -2.85 0.60
N TYR A 157 -11.78 -3.10 0.27
CA TYR A 157 -11.41 -3.72 -1.03
C TYR A 157 -11.95 -5.15 -1.19
N PHE A 158 -11.79 -5.99 -0.17
CA PHE A 158 -12.11 -7.42 -0.27
C PHE A 158 -13.59 -7.71 0.01
N TYR A 159 -14.28 -6.89 0.80
CA TYR A 159 -15.65 -7.18 1.23
C TYR A 159 -16.67 -6.08 0.90
N GLY A 160 -16.24 -4.95 0.34
CA GLY A 160 -17.14 -3.85 -0.05
C GLY A 160 -17.88 -3.19 1.11
N LYS A 161 -17.32 -3.27 2.32
CA LYS A 161 -17.88 -2.67 3.54
C LYS A 161 -17.36 -1.27 3.78
#